data_AF-A0A3D5FYI6-F1
#
_entry.id   AF-A0A3D5FYI6-F1
#
_cell.length_a   1.000
_cell.length_b   1.000
_cell.length_c   1.000
_cell.angle_alpha   90.00
_cell.angle_beta   90.00
_cell.angle_gamma   90.00
#
_symmetry.space_group_name_H-M   'P 1'
#
loop_
_entity.id
_entity.type
_entity.pdbx_description
1 polymer ?
#
loop_
_entity_poly.entity_id
_entity_poly.type
_entity_poly.pdbx_seq_one_letter_code
_entity_poly.pdbx_strand_id
1 'polypeptide(L)'
;MSPHPEVTAVWQGATIPDDPVQISNDRGTITFAKTNSPNSRTTQLFINLVDNARLDGMGFAPFGRIVSGMDVVDALNPEYAEIGQGNIAARGNAFLIEKYPNLDYIKSATIEE
;
A
#
# COMPACT_ATOMS: atom_id res chain seq x y z
N MET A 1 -3.40 5.44 -1.56
CA MET A 1 -4.07 6.71 -1.92
C MET A 1 -5.39 6.80 -1.17
N SER A 2 -5.89 8.00 -0.89
CA SER A 2 -7.17 8.16 -0.20
C SER A 2 -8.34 7.94 -1.16
N PRO A 3 -9.48 7.37 -0.71
CA PRO A 3 -10.72 7.35 -1.48
C PRO A 3 -11.28 8.77 -1.79
N HIS A 4 -10.73 9.79 -1.12
CA HIS A 4 -11.07 11.19 -1.26
C HIS A 4 -9.94 11.95 -1.99
N PRO A 5 -10.14 12.41 -3.24
CA PRO A 5 -9.11 13.08 -4.04
C PRO A 5 -8.48 14.29 -3.34
N GLU A 6 -9.26 15.06 -2.59
CA GLU A 6 -8.81 16.23 -1.83
C GLU A 6 -7.80 15.85 -0.75
N VAL A 7 -7.97 14.69 -0.10
CA VAL A 7 -7.01 14.17 0.88
C VAL A 7 -5.76 13.67 0.16
N THR A 8 -5.91 12.99 -0.97
CA THR A 8 -4.76 12.58 -1.79
C THR A 8 -3.93 13.80 -2.23
N ALA A 9 -4.57 14.90 -2.63
CA ALA A 9 -3.90 16.12 -3.07
C ALA A 9 -3.03 16.76 -1.97
N VAL A 10 -3.44 16.67 -0.71
CA VAL A 10 -2.66 17.14 0.44
C VAL A 10 -1.43 16.26 0.68
N TRP A 11 -1.60 14.93 0.63
CA TRP A 11 -0.55 14.00 1.05
C TRP A 11 0.37 13.52 -0.06
N GLN A 12 0.02 13.68 -1.34
CA GLN A 12 0.83 13.18 -2.47
C GLN A 12 2.23 13.82 -2.56
N GLY A 13 2.39 15.04 -2.04
CA GLY A 13 3.69 15.75 -2.01
C GLY A 13 4.41 15.65 -0.67
N ALA A 14 3.78 15.07 0.35
CA ALA A 14 4.35 14.91 1.69
C ALA A 14 5.20 13.64 1.73
N THR A 15 6.41 13.73 1.19
CA THR A 15 7.29 12.57 1.08
C THR A 15 7.97 12.21 2.40
N ILE A 16 8.28 10.92 2.56
CA ILE A 16 8.94 10.35 3.73
C ILE A 16 10.38 9.95 3.34
N PRO A 17 11.43 10.42 4.06
CA PRO A 17 12.82 10.07 3.78
C PRO A 17 13.06 8.58 3.89
N ASP A 18 13.78 7.94 2.97
CA ASP A 18 13.99 6.49 2.93
C ASP A 18 14.68 5.93 4.20
N ASP A 19 14.21 4.76 4.67
CA ASP A 19 14.83 3.98 5.74
C ASP A 19 15.75 2.90 5.16
N PRO A 20 16.82 2.51 5.86
CA PRO A 20 17.60 1.33 5.48
C PRO A 20 16.76 0.06 5.66
N VAL A 21 16.92 -0.91 4.75
CA VAL A 21 16.28 -2.22 4.88
C VAL A 21 16.96 -3.02 5.99
N GLN A 22 16.23 -3.29 7.08
CA GLN A 22 16.72 -4.07 8.24
C GLN A 22 16.13 -5.48 8.28
N ILE A 23 14.97 -5.69 7.67
CA ILE A 23 14.23 -6.96 7.64
C ILE A 23 13.88 -7.23 6.17
N SER A 24 13.97 -8.50 5.74
CA SER A 24 13.60 -8.90 4.38
C SER A 24 12.10 -8.73 4.13
N ASN A 25 11.72 -8.47 2.88
CA ASN A 25 10.33 -8.43 2.42
C ASN A 25 9.69 -9.83 2.37
N ASP A 26 9.68 -10.52 3.50
CA ASP A 26 9.06 -11.83 3.69
C ASP A 26 7.52 -11.73 3.68
N ARG A 27 6.85 -12.87 3.48
CA ARG A 27 5.39 -12.98 3.59
C ARG A 27 4.86 -12.39 4.91
N GLY A 28 3.80 -11.61 4.81
CA GLY A 28 3.10 -10.96 5.91
C GLY A 28 3.74 -9.63 6.36
N THR A 29 4.87 -9.22 5.78
CA THR A 29 5.45 -7.90 6.06
C THR A 29 4.68 -6.78 5.37
N ILE A 30 4.67 -5.60 6.00
CA ILE A 30 4.01 -4.38 5.52
C ILE A 30 5.10 -3.35 5.19
N THR A 31 5.02 -2.79 3.99
CA THR A 31 6.04 -1.89 3.44
C THR A 31 5.41 -0.71 2.71
N PHE A 32 6.06 0.46 2.77
CA PHE A 32 5.66 1.60 1.96
C PHE A 32 6.00 1.38 0.48
N ALA A 33 5.06 1.70 -0.41
CA ALA A 33 5.35 1.80 -1.84
C ALA A 33 6.17 3.06 -2.14
N LYS A 34 7.05 2.96 -3.14
CA LYS A 34 7.90 4.06 -3.62
C LYS A 34 8.10 3.97 -5.12
N THR A 35 8.55 5.07 -5.71
CA THR A 35 9.09 5.08 -7.06
C THR A 35 10.59 4.75 -7.02
N ASN A 36 11.25 4.73 -8.18
CA ASN A 36 12.71 4.59 -8.25
C ASN A 36 13.47 5.84 -7.79
N SER A 37 12.78 6.95 -7.50
CA SER A 37 13.39 8.16 -6.98
C SER A 37 13.66 8.02 -5.46
N PRO A 38 14.78 8.56 -4.95
CA PRO A 38 15.03 8.62 -3.51
C PRO A 38 13.93 9.40 -2.78
N ASN A 39 13.61 8.98 -1.55
CA ASN A 39 12.67 9.68 -0.66
C ASN A 39 11.30 9.94 -1.31
N SER A 40 10.79 8.97 -2.06
CA SER A 40 9.53 9.08 -2.82
C SER A 40 8.34 8.40 -2.14
N ARG A 41 8.54 7.82 -0.95
CA ARG A 41 7.49 7.22 -0.14
C ARG A 41 6.48 8.29 0.29
N THR A 42 5.21 7.92 0.32
CA THR A 42 4.12 8.79 0.81
C THR A 42 3.17 7.97 1.68
N THR A 43 1.90 7.85 1.31
CA THR A 43 0.84 7.18 2.11
C THR A 43 0.41 5.83 1.52
N GLN A 44 1.12 5.35 0.50
CA GLN A 44 0.81 4.07 -0.14
C GLN A 44 1.58 2.94 0.55
N LEU A 45 0.86 1.89 0.94
CA LEU A 45 1.40 0.70 1.60
C LEU A 45 1.05 -0.53 0.79
N PHE A 46 1.85 -1.58 0.94
CA PHE A 46 1.51 -2.92 0.46
C PHE A 46 1.86 -3.98 1.51
N ILE A 47 1.22 -5.14 1.37
CA ILE A 47 1.49 -6.34 2.16
C ILE A 47 2.18 -7.35 1.24
N ASN A 48 3.27 -7.94 1.70
CA ASN A 48 3.92 -9.05 0.99
C ASN A 48 3.09 -10.33 1.15
N LEU A 49 2.46 -10.81 0.07
CA LEU A 49 1.69 -12.08 0.10
C LEU A 49 2.58 -13.32 0.01
N VAL A 50 3.83 -13.13 -0.45
CA VAL A 50 4.89 -14.13 -0.59
C VAL A 50 6.23 -13.48 -0.24
N ASP A 51 7.30 -14.27 -0.16
CA ASP A 51 8.65 -13.75 0.07
C ASP A 51 9.18 -13.03 -1.17
N ASN A 52 9.51 -11.74 -1.03
CA ASN A 52 9.93 -10.85 -2.10
C ASN A 52 11.33 -10.25 -1.85
N ALA A 53 12.32 -11.07 -1.50
CA ALA A 53 13.69 -10.64 -1.17
C ALA A 53 14.36 -9.73 -2.22
N ARG A 54 13.93 -9.77 -3.48
CA ARG A 54 14.39 -8.82 -4.53
C ARG A 54 14.15 -7.35 -4.16
N LEU A 55 13.11 -7.07 -3.38
CA LEU A 55 12.72 -5.70 -2.98
C LEU A 55 13.69 -5.11 -1.96
N ASP A 56 14.43 -5.96 -1.24
CA ASP A 56 15.41 -5.54 -0.24
C ASP A 56 16.53 -4.74 -0.90
N GLY A 57 17.08 -5.26 -2.00
CA GLY A 57 18.10 -4.58 -2.80
C GLY A 57 17.58 -3.32 -3.52
N MET A 58 16.26 -3.15 -3.61
CA MET A 58 15.61 -1.96 -4.17
C MET A 58 15.29 -0.90 -3.10
N GLY A 59 15.62 -1.16 -1.83
CA GLY A 59 15.42 -0.22 -0.74
C GLY A 59 13.97 -0.08 -0.27
N PHE A 60 13.17 -1.14 -0.43
CA PHE A 60 11.84 -1.22 0.17
C PHE A 60 11.99 -1.75 1.60
N ALA A 61 11.96 -0.86 2.59
CA ALA A 61 12.16 -1.20 3.99
C ALA A 61 10.81 -1.55 4.67
N PRO A 62 10.58 -2.81 5.07
CA PRO A 62 9.41 -3.16 5.87
C PRO A 62 9.44 -2.45 7.22
N PHE A 63 8.28 -2.01 7.67
CA PHE A 63 8.12 -1.33 8.97
C PHE A 63 7.15 -2.06 9.91
N GLY A 64 6.46 -3.09 9.42
CA GLY A 64 5.51 -3.87 10.20
C GLY A 64 5.34 -5.28 9.65
N ARG A 65 4.62 -6.11 10.42
CA ARG A 65 4.26 -7.48 10.04
C ARG A 65 2.87 -7.80 10.59
N ILE A 66 2.10 -8.55 9.83
CA ILE A 66 0.84 -9.11 10.27
C ILE A 66 1.12 -10.14 11.37
N VAL A 67 0.59 -9.89 12.56
CA VAL A 67 0.73 -10.79 13.72
C VAL A 67 -0.45 -11.76 13.86
N SER A 68 -1.60 -11.41 13.27
CA SER A 68 -2.81 -12.25 13.22
C SER A 68 -3.66 -11.88 12.01
N GLY A 69 -4.46 -12.82 11.48
CA GLY A 69 -5.38 -12.56 10.36
C GLY A 69 -4.74 -12.61 8.97
N MET A 70 -3.63 -13.34 8.78
CA MET A 70 -3.05 -13.50 7.43
C MET A 70 -3.99 -14.26 6.48
N ASP A 71 -4.81 -15.16 7.00
CA ASP A 71 -5.87 -15.87 6.28
C ASP A 71 -6.94 -14.91 5.73
N VAL A 72 -7.25 -13.83 6.45
CA VAL A 72 -8.14 -12.77 5.95
C VAL A 72 -7.51 -12.02 4.79
N VAL A 73 -6.20 -11.77 4.87
CA VAL A 73 -5.45 -11.12 3.78
C VAL A 73 -5.37 -12.01 2.54
N ASP A 74 -5.15 -13.32 2.74
CA ASP A 74 -5.15 -14.30 1.65
C ASP A 74 -6.52 -14.42 0.96
N ALA A 75 -7.60 -14.07 1.66
CA ALA A 75 -8.97 -14.13 1.18
C ALA A 75 -9.45 -12.84 0.46
N LEU A 76 -8.61 -11.79 0.39
CA LEU A 76 -8.94 -10.58 -0.36
C LEU A 76 -9.18 -10.91 -1.84
N ASN A 77 -10.15 -10.24 -2.44
CA ASN A 77 -10.57 -10.47 -3.82
C ASN A 77 -9.41 -10.23 -4.81
N PRO A 78 -8.93 -11.28 -5.52
CA PRO A 78 -7.80 -11.19 -6.43
C PRO A 78 -8.20 -10.78 -7.85
N GLU A 79 -9.47 -10.46 -8.11
CA GLU A 79 -10.03 -10.17 -9.44
C GLU A 79 -9.31 -9.02 -10.16
N TYR A 80 -8.80 -8.04 -9.40
CA TYR A 80 -8.27 -6.80 -9.96
C TYR A 80 -6.75 -6.69 -9.80
N ALA A 81 -6.09 -6.36 -10.91
CA ALA A 81 -4.69 -5.92 -10.91
C ALA A 81 -4.60 -4.40 -10.74
N GLU A 82 -3.38 -3.91 -10.53
CA GLU A 82 -3.11 -2.49 -10.41
C GLU A 82 -3.22 -1.77 -11.77
N ILE A 83 -4.37 -1.14 -12.03
CA ILE A 83 -4.57 -0.28 -13.20
C ILE A 83 -5.13 1.10 -12.79
N GLY A 84 -4.74 2.13 -13.54
CA GLY A 84 -5.35 3.46 -13.42
C GLY A 84 -5.03 4.24 -12.14
N GLN A 85 -3.83 4.12 -11.57
CA GLN A 85 -3.41 4.93 -10.39
C GLN A 85 -3.73 6.43 -10.53
N GLY A 86 -3.50 7.02 -11.71
CA GLY A 86 -3.83 8.43 -11.95
C GLY A 86 -5.33 8.74 -11.81
N ASN A 87 -6.21 7.82 -12.22
CA ASN A 87 -7.65 7.96 -12.00
C ASN A 87 -8.02 7.78 -10.53
N ILE A 88 -7.34 6.87 -9.81
CA ILE A 88 -7.56 6.72 -8.36
C ILE A 88 -7.17 8.02 -7.65
N ALA A 89 -6.05 8.64 -8.01
CA ALA A 89 -5.64 9.93 -7.45
C ALA A 89 -6.65 11.05 -7.75
N ALA A 90 -7.13 11.13 -8.99
CA ALA A 90 -8.00 12.22 -9.43
C ALA A 90 -9.48 12.06 -9.03
N ARG A 91 -9.98 10.82 -8.97
CA ARG A 91 -11.43 10.52 -8.83
C ARG A 91 -11.76 9.69 -7.59
N GLY A 92 -10.76 9.09 -6.93
CA GLY A 92 -10.94 8.35 -5.68
C GLY A 92 -12.02 7.28 -5.79
N ASN A 93 -12.92 7.25 -4.80
CA ASN A 93 -13.99 6.27 -4.72
C ASN A 93 -14.93 6.27 -5.93
N ALA A 94 -15.14 7.41 -6.59
CA ALA A 94 -15.99 7.44 -7.78
C ALA A 94 -15.45 6.55 -8.91
N PHE A 95 -14.12 6.50 -9.06
CA PHE A 95 -13.48 5.58 -10.01
C PHE A 95 -13.43 4.15 -9.47
N LEU A 96 -13.14 3.97 -8.18
CA LEU A 96 -13.06 2.63 -7.59
C LEU A 96 -14.39 1.88 -7.66
N ILE A 97 -15.50 2.54 -7.34
CA ILE A 97 -16.85 1.94 -7.42
C ILE A 97 -17.22 1.60 -8.87
N GLU A 98 -16.87 2.47 -9.83
CA GLU A 98 -17.18 2.26 -11.24
C GLU A 98 -16.39 1.10 -11.85
N LYS A 99 -15.10 0.98 -11.51
CA LYS A 99 -14.18 0.04 -12.16
C LYS A 99 -13.91 -1.24 -11.38
N TYR A 100 -14.07 -1.20 -10.07
CA TYR A 100 -13.78 -2.31 -9.16
C TYR A 100 -14.97 -2.55 -8.21
N PRO A 101 -16.14 -2.93 -8.74
CA PRO A 101 -17.35 -3.09 -7.93
C PRO A 101 -17.22 -4.14 -6.83
N ASN A 102 -16.32 -5.12 -6.97
CA ASN A 102 -16.08 -6.18 -6.00
C ASN A 102 -14.83 -5.94 -5.13
N LEU A 103 -14.30 -4.71 -5.09
CA LEU A 103 -13.11 -4.39 -4.31
C LEU A 103 -13.38 -4.50 -2.81
N ASP A 104 -12.44 -5.11 -2.07
CA ASP A 104 -12.50 -5.13 -0.61
C ASP A 104 -12.10 -3.77 0.00
N TYR A 105 -12.71 -3.45 1.14
CA TYR A 105 -12.51 -2.17 1.81
C TYR A 105 -12.09 -2.36 3.27
N ILE A 106 -11.02 -1.67 3.65
CA ILE A 106 -10.71 -1.42 5.06
C ILE A 106 -11.74 -0.40 5.57
N LYS A 107 -12.55 -0.79 6.57
CA LYS A 107 -13.61 0.06 7.14
C LYS A 107 -13.09 1.00 8.23
N SER A 108 -12.08 0.56 8.97
CA SER A 108 -11.43 1.33 10.03
C SER A 108 -10.01 0.83 10.24
N ALA A 109 -9.15 1.71 10.73
CA ALA A 109 -7.82 1.38 11.22
C ALA A 109 -7.58 2.20 12.50
N THR A 110 -6.91 1.60 13.48
CA THR A 110 -6.65 2.22 14.79
C THR A 110 -5.26 1.84 15.23
N ILE A 111 -4.63 2.73 16.00
CA ILE A 111 -3.37 2.45 16.69
C ILE A 111 -3.76 2.08 18.12
N GLU A 112 -3.33 0.90 18.56
CA GLU A 112 -3.50 0.45 19.94
C GLU A 112 -2.20 0.79 20.70
N GLU A 113 -2.33 1.42 21.87
CA GLU A 113 -1.23 1.77 22.77
C GLU A 113 -1.03 0.70 23.86
#